data_AF-A0ABC9BHU8-F1
#
_entry.id   AF-A0ABC9BHU8-F1
#
_cell.length_a   1.000
_cell.length_b   1.000
_cell.length_c   1.000
_cell.angle_alpha   90.00
_cell.angle_beta   90.00
_cell.angle_gamma   90.00
#
_symmetry.space_group_name_H-M   'P 1'
#
loop_
_entity.id
_entity.type
_entity.pdbx_description
1 polymer ?
#
loop_
_entity_poly.entity_id
_entity_poly.type
_entity_poly.pdbx_seq_one_letter_code
_entity_poly.pdbx_strand_id
1 'polypeptide(L)'
;MQDSVGKFVEISIAVVPGAGACTVVSKEIAFDDHSWTVHCYPRGAPGEPGAGGYLSIHLVNHTNVRNAKVLFQAIVLCRATDMAGAGGVAPPRDNYHASSVFEYPAVGTRRFPWPRVVGVRDLHDCCAVGGYATVVCGLAVLRHNPIPAPPSTYAADLAGLLEARKKFGEPDASFAVGGRTFDVVRSVLAARSSVLKAELDASGDTDTPAAMPTIRPEHGFSAATFCALLLYVYCDRLPRGGEVGCAVTTELVGELLAAAEWYALGRLKLLCARRLWDGLCVANVSRTLRYAVRCRCPELRSACIDFLTVGHNLKEAFPTEDFGWLMKNSPEVYEEIKRRFEAKNGGGGALAAGAGDDNAVVCTSSSGQSSLSG
;
A
#
# COMPACT_ATOMS: atom_id res chain seq x y z
N MET A 1 13.08 -4.30 6.43
CA MET A 1 11.90 -3.66 7.05
C MET A 1 10.75 -3.82 6.05
N GLN A 2 9.78 -4.72 6.30
CA GLN A 2 8.68 -4.97 5.33
C GLN A 2 7.70 -3.80 5.35
N ASP A 3 7.25 -3.36 4.18
CA ASP A 3 6.05 -2.51 4.08
C ASP A 3 4.87 -3.34 4.57
N SER A 4 4.54 -3.19 5.84
CA SER A 4 3.47 -3.93 6.49
C SER A 4 2.14 -3.55 5.84
N VAL A 5 1.47 -4.51 5.20
CA VAL A 5 0.14 -4.35 4.57
C VAL A 5 -0.93 -3.94 5.61
N GLY A 6 -0.64 -4.15 6.90
CA GLY A 6 -1.46 -3.69 8.00
C GLY A 6 -0.68 -3.48 9.29
N LYS A 7 -1.36 -2.92 10.29
CA LYS A 7 -0.86 -2.65 11.64
C LYS A 7 -1.80 -3.26 12.68
N PHE A 8 -1.26 -3.59 13.84
CA PHE A 8 -2.02 -4.01 15.00
C PHE A 8 -1.97 -2.94 16.09
N VAL A 9 -3.06 -2.78 16.82
CA VAL A 9 -3.14 -1.96 18.03
C VAL A 9 -3.76 -2.76 19.16
N GLU A 10 -3.18 -2.65 20.34
CA GLU A 10 -3.73 -3.19 21.57
C GLU A 10 -4.47 -2.09 22.33
N ILE A 11 -5.67 -2.40 22.83
CA ILE A 11 -6.55 -1.49 23.55
C ILE A 11 -7.00 -2.17 24.84
N SER A 12 -6.70 -1.56 25.98
CA SER A 12 -7.17 -2.03 27.28
C SER A 12 -8.43 -1.26 27.68
N ILE A 13 -9.51 -1.99 27.97
CA ILE A 13 -10.81 -1.43 28.34
C ILE A 13 -11.03 -1.67 29.82
N ALA A 14 -11.23 -0.61 30.60
CA ALA A 14 -11.59 -0.74 32.01
C ALA A 14 -13.00 -1.33 32.16
N VAL A 15 -13.11 -2.42 32.91
CA VAL A 15 -14.36 -3.13 33.20
C VAL A 15 -14.70 -2.90 34.67
N VAL A 16 -14.97 -1.63 35.04
CA VAL A 16 -15.28 -1.25 36.43
C VAL A 16 -16.80 -1.27 36.64
N PRO A 17 -17.30 -1.94 37.70
CA PRO A 17 -18.71 -1.87 38.07
C PRO A 17 -19.12 -0.43 38.45
N GLY A 18 -20.13 0.11 37.77
CA GLY A 18 -20.72 1.42 38.13
C GLY A 18 -20.00 2.66 37.63
N ALA A 19 -18.84 2.54 36.97
CA ALA A 19 -18.19 3.67 36.31
C ALA A 19 -18.96 4.11 35.05
N GLY A 20 -19.02 5.41 34.79
CA GLY A 20 -19.58 5.96 33.56
C GLY A 20 -18.91 5.37 32.32
N ALA A 21 -19.68 5.19 31.24
CA ALA A 21 -19.20 4.58 29.99
C ALA A 21 -18.24 5.51 29.24
N CYS A 22 -16.97 5.56 29.65
CA CYS A 22 -15.96 6.28 28.89
C CYS A 22 -15.59 5.48 27.64
N THR A 23 -15.65 6.15 26.49
CA THR A 23 -15.15 5.61 25.22
C THR A 23 -13.64 5.49 25.31
N VAL A 24 -13.09 4.35 24.89
CA VAL A 24 -11.64 4.16 24.78
C VAL A 24 -11.25 4.30 23.31
N VAL A 25 -10.29 5.18 23.01
CA VAL A 25 -9.82 5.43 21.65
C VAL A 25 -8.38 4.96 21.52
N SER A 26 -8.08 4.22 20.44
CA SER A 26 -6.73 3.74 20.17
C SER A 26 -5.77 4.88 19.82
N LYS A 27 -4.46 4.59 19.85
CA LYS A 27 -3.47 5.42 19.14
C LYS A 27 -3.81 5.49 17.66
N GLU A 28 -3.36 6.55 17.00
CA GLU A 28 -3.51 6.73 15.56
C GLU A 28 -2.78 5.63 14.79
N ILE A 29 -3.49 5.00 13.85
CA ILE A 29 -2.97 3.99 12.94
C ILE A 29 -2.80 4.65 11.56
N ALA A 30 -1.63 5.22 11.31
CA ALA A 30 -1.33 5.89 10.04
C ALA A 30 -0.54 4.99 9.08
N PHE A 31 -1.05 4.74 7.87
CA PHE A 31 -0.33 4.09 6.77
C PHE A 31 -1.02 4.34 5.42
N ASP A 32 -0.26 4.34 4.31
CA ASP A 32 -0.79 4.53 2.95
C ASP A 32 -1.65 5.79 2.75
N ASP A 33 -1.22 6.92 3.34
CA ASP A 33 -1.92 8.21 3.32
C ASP A 33 -3.29 8.20 4.04
N HIS A 34 -3.59 7.13 4.76
CA HIS A 34 -4.77 7.03 5.59
C HIS A 34 -4.41 7.07 7.07
N SER A 35 -5.27 7.73 7.85
CA SER A 35 -5.19 7.76 9.30
C SER A 35 -6.48 7.22 9.89
N TRP A 36 -6.34 6.35 10.87
CA TRP A 36 -7.43 5.62 11.47
C TRP A 36 -7.32 5.61 12.99
N THR A 37 -8.46 5.55 13.67
CA THR A 37 -8.54 5.19 15.08
C THR A 37 -9.62 4.14 15.31
N VAL A 38 -9.41 3.31 16.32
CA VAL A 38 -10.40 2.35 16.80
C VAL A 38 -11.04 2.91 18.05
N HIS A 39 -12.37 2.94 18.08
CA HIS A 39 -13.17 3.42 19.20
C HIS A 39 -13.90 2.24 19.82
N CYS A 40 -13.56 1.92 21.06
CA CYS A 40 -14.20 0.88 21.84
C CYS A 40 -15.17 1.51 22.84
N TYR A 41 -16.42 1.03 22.80
CA TYR A 41 -17.51 1.47 23.66
C TYR A 41 -17.90 0.31 24.57
N PRO A 42 -17.38 0.24 25.82
CA PRO A 42 -17.62 -0.91 26.71
C PRO A 42 -19.10 -1.21 26.98
N ARG A 43 -19.97 -0.20 26.85
CA ARG A 43 -21.43 -0.32 27.02
C ARG A 43 -22.19 0.11 25.76
N GLY A 44 -21.60 -0.08 24.58
CA GLY A 44 -22.23 0.26 23.30
C GLY A 44 -22.12 1.74 22.97
N ALA A 45 -22.14 2.08 21.68
CA ALA A 45 -22.00 3.47 21.28
C ALA A 45 -23.31 4.26 21.50
N PRO A 46 -23.24 5.58 21.72
CA PRO A 46 -24.43 6.41 21.87
C PRO A 46 -25.37 6.27 20.67
N GLY A 47 -26.65 6.02 20.94
CA GLY A 47 -27.68 5.86 19.90
C GLY A 47 -27.77 4.46 19.28
N GLU A 48 -26.91 3.51 19.66
CA GLU A 48 -27.01 2.14 19.15
C GLU A 48 -28.15 1.33 19.79
N PRO A 49 -28.89 0.52 19.01
CA PRO A 49 -29.88 -0.39 19.58
C PRO A 49 -29.20 -1.45 20.45
N GLY A 50 -29.53 -1.47 21.75
CA GLY A 50 -28.91 -2.35 22.74
C GLY A 50 -27.72 -1.73 23.46
N ALA A 51 -27.51 -0.41 23.36
CA ALA A 51 -26.59 0.33 24.21
C ALA A 51 -26.86 0.03 25.71
N GLY A 52 -25.79 -0.22 26.46
CA GLY A 52 -25.79 -0.67 27.85
C GLY A 52 -25.43 -2.15 28.02
N GLY A 53 -25.73 -3.00 27.03
CA GLY A 53 -25.63 -4.46 27.16
C GLY A 53 -24.40 -5.12 26.55
N TYR A 54 -23.69 -4.42 25.65
CA TYR A 54 -22.61 -5.01 24.87
C TYR A 54 -21.45 -4.05 24.64
N LEU A 55 -20.26 -4.60 24.37
CA LEU A 55 -19.12 -3.90 23.79
C LEU A 55 -19.37 -3.65 22.30
N SER A 56 -19.24 -2.40 21.86
CA SER A 56 -19.21 -2.03 20.44
C SER A 56 -17.82 -1.54 20.06
N ILE A 57 -17.36 -1.88 18.86
CA ILE A 57 -16.05 -1.50 18.32
C ILE A 57 -16.27 -0.81 16.99
N HIS A 58 -15.67 0.37 16.80
CA HIS A 58 -15.83 1.13 15.58
C HIS A 58 -14.49 1.54 15.01
N LEU A 59 -14.33 1.39 13.70
CA LEU A 59 -13.19 1.91 12.97
C LEU A 59 -13.54 3.28 12.38
N VAL A 60 -12.76 4.30 12.74
CA VAL A 60 -12.96 5.68 12.30
C VAL A 60 -11.83 6.05 11.34
N ASN A 61 -12.20 6.58 10.18
CA ASN A 61 -11.27 7.13 9.20
C ASN A 61 -11.20 8.66 9.34
N HIS A 62 -10.00 9.20 9.46
CA HIS A 62 -9.76 10.64 9.55
C HIS A 62 -9.40 11.29 8.21
N THR A 63 -9.16 10.49 7.18
CA THR A 63 -8.70 10.88 5.85
C THR A 63 -9.76 10.67 4.77
N ASN A 64 -10.02 11.69 3.97
CA ASN A 64 -10.96 11.63 2.84
C ASN A 64 -10.23 11.61 1.48
N VAL A 65 -9.07 10.97 1.41
CA VAL A 65 -8.17 11.14 0.26
C VAL A 65 -8.59 10.27 -0.93
N ARG A 66 -9.02 9.02 -0.68
CA ARG A 66 -9.38 8.04 -1.72
C ARG A 66 -10.18 6.88 -1.14
N ASN A 67 -10.88 6.15 -2.02
CA ASN A 67 -11.50 4.89 -1.64
C ASN A 67 -10.42 3.90 -1.17
N ALA A 68 -10.72 3.13 -0.13
CA ALA A 68 -9.81 2.13 0.41
C ALA A 68 -10.56 0.82 0.68
N LYS A 69 -10.11 -0.29 0.09
CA LYS A 69 -10.56 -1.61 0.54
C LYS A 69 -9.80 -1.98 1.80
N VAL A 70 -10.51 -2.32 2.86
CA VAL A 70 -9.95 -2.46 4.21
C VAL A 70 -10.32 -3.83 4.75
N LEU A 71 -9.33 -4.56 5.28
CA LEU A 71 -9.54 -5.66 6.22
C LEU A 71 -9.39 -5.09 7.63
N PHE A 72 -10.47 -5.15 8.40
CA PHE A 72 -10.45 -4.82 9.81
C PHE A 72 -10.76 -6.08 10.61
N GLN A 73 -10.01 -6.32 11.68
CA GLN A 73 -10.19 -7.43 12.61
C GLN A 73 -10.09 -6.91 14.05
N ALA A 74 -10.95 -7.41 14.94
CA ALA A 74 -10.84 -7.23 16.38
C ALA A 74 -10.91 -8.59 17.08
N ILE A 75 -10.07 -8.76 18.10
CA ILE A 75 -9.99 -9.95 18.93
C ILE A 75 -10.07 -9.49 20.39
N VAL A 76 -11.15 -9.85 21.08
CA VAL A 76 -11.28 -9.61 22.53
C VAL A 76 -10.76 -10.84 23.24
N LEU A 77 -9.70 -10.64 24.04
CA LEU A 77 -8.97 -11.72 24.68
C LEU A 77 -9.75 -12.25 25.89
N CYS A 78 -10.01 -13.55 25.88
CA CYS A 78 -10.55 -14.27 27.03
C CYS A 78 -9.42 -14.61 28.01
N ARG A 79 -9.73 -14.63 29.31
CA ARG A 79 -8.80 -15.09 30.35
C ARG A 79 -8.52 -16.57 30.15
N ALA A 80 -7.26 -16.95 30.34
CA ALA A 80 -6.89 -18.36 30.45
C ALA A 80 -7.65 -19.00 31.64
N THR A 81 -8.02 -20.26 31.52
CA THR A 81 -8.69 -20.96 32.62
C THR A 81 -7.69 -21.26 33.74
N ASP A 82 -8.09 -21.03 34.99
CA ASP A 82 -7.25 -21.31 36.18
C ASP A 82 -7.06 -22.83 36.43
N MET A 83 -7.44 -23.69 35.48
CA MET A 83 -7.34 -25.15 35.57
C MET A 83 -5.91 -25.67 35.32
N ALA A 84 -4.90 -24.81 35.33
CA ALA A 84 -3.51 -25.22 35.35
C ALA A 84 -3.16 -25.76 36.75
N GLY A 85 -3.48 -27.04 36.99
CA GLY A 85 -2.81 -27.80 38.03
C GLY A 85 -1.29 -27.71 37.82
N ALA A 86 -0.58 -27.29 38.86
CA ALA A 86 0.88 -27.28 39.02
C ALA A 86 1.71 -27.44 37.72
N GLY A 87 1.97 -26.35 37.01
CA GLY A 87 3.07 -26.25 36.03
C GLY A 87 2.75 -26.45 34.55
N GLY A 88 1.49 -26.67 34.17
CA GLY A 88 1.07 -26.78 32.76
C GLY A 88 0.60 -25.46 32.12
N VAL A 89 0.70 -25.35 30.79
CA VAL A 89 0.05 -24.28 30.01
C VAL A 89 -1.47 -24.51 30.06
N ALA A 90 -2.24 -23.52 30.53
CA ALA A 90 -3.70 -23.60 30.57
C ALA A 90 -4.29 -23.82 29.16
N PRO A 91 -5.37 -24.61 29.02
CA PRO A 91 -5.98 -24.85 27.71
C PRO A 91 -6.51 -23.53 27.11
N PRO A 92 -6.36 -23.33 25.79
CA PRO A 92 -6.82 -22.12 25.12
C PRO A 92 -8.34 -22.02 25.22
N ARG A 93 -8.84 -20.81 25.46
CA ARG A 93 -10.27 -20.48 25.40
C ARG A 93 -10.53 -19.70 24.12
N ASP A 94 -11.68 -19.94 23.49
CA ASP A 94 -12.05 -19.19 22.29
C ASP A 94 -12.21 -17.71 22.63
N ASN A 95 -11.51 -16.86 21.88
CA ASN A 95 -11.62 -15.42 21.98
C ASN A 95 -12.87 -14.95 21.22
N TYR A 96 -13.35 -13.75 21.52
CA TYR A 96 -14.39 -13.15 20.70
C TYR A 96 -13.75 -12.46 19.49
N HIS A 97 -14.28 -12.75 18.31
CA HIS A 97 -13.73 -12.28 17.05
C HIS A 97 -14.76 -11.46 16.26
N ALA A 98 -14.33 -10.33 15.72
CA ALA A 98 -15.05 -9.60 14.68
C ALA A 98 -14.09 -9.33 13.51
N SER A 99 -14.53 -9.59 12.29
CA SER A 99 -13.72 -9.41 11.09
C SER A 99 -14.59 -9.02 9.92
N SER A 100 -14.12 -8.10 9.09
CA SER A 100 -14.84 -7.63 7.90
C SER A 100 -13.86 -7.09 6.88
N VAL A 101 -14.16 -7.37 5.60
CA VAL A 101 -13.55 -6.70 4.46
C VAL A 101 -14.59 -5.81 3.82
N PHE A 102 -14.29 -4.53 3.67
CA PHE A 102 -15.23 -3.55 3.13
C PHE A 102 -14.50 -2.43 2.40
N GLU A 103 -15.24 -1.71 1.57
CA GLU A 103 -14.74 -0.52 0.88
C GLU A 103 -15.13 0.73 1.68
N TYR A 104 -14.11 1.51 2.04
CA TYR A 104 -14.27 2.83 2.62
C TYR A 104 -14.36 3.85 1.49
N PRO A 105 -15.49 4.54 1.31
CA PRO A 105 -15.62 5.54 0.26
C PRO A 105 -14.85 6.82 0.64
N ALA A 106 -14.36 7.56 -0.36
CA ALA A 106 -13.71 8.86 -0.21
C ALA A 106 -14.69 9.96 0.24
N VAL A 107 -15.97 9.78 -0.06
CA VAL A 107 -17.07 10.68 0.29
C VAL A 107 -18.13 9.87 1.03
N GLY A 108 -18.51 10.30 2.23
CA GLY A 108 -19.46 9.58 3.08
C GLY A 108 -18.80 8.86 4.25
N THR A 109 -19.57 8.00 4.91
CA THR A 109 -19.36 7.39 6.25
C THR A 109 -17.91 7.35 6.76
N ARG A 110 -17.64 8.17 7.79
CA ARG A 110 -16.34 8.25 8.51
C ARG A 110 -16.17 7.19 9.61
N ARG A 111 -17.10 6.24 9.72
CA ARG A 111 -17.14 5.27 10.81
C ARG A 111 -17.76 3.94 10.39
N PHE A 112 -17.01 2.86 10.50
CA PHE A 112 -17.51 1.50 10.32
C PHE A 112 -17.84 0.86 11.68
N PRO A 113 -19.10 0.48 11.95
CA PRO A 113 -19.52 -0.05 13.24
C PRO A 113 -19.52 -1.59 13.30
N TRP A 114 -19.01 -2.13 14.41
CA TRP A 114 -19.38 -3.45 14.91
C TRP A 114 -20.15 -3.30 16.23
N PRO A 115 -21.49 -3.27 16.16
CA PRO A 115 -22.31 -3.30 17.36
C PRO A 115 -22.28 -4.70 17.96
N ARG A 116 -22.35 -4.78 19.30
CA ARG A 116 -22.59 -6.04 20.03
C ARG A 116 -21.53 -7.14 19.83
N VAL A 117 -20.25 -6.78 19.88
CA VAL A 117 -19.12 -7.73 19.74
C VAL A 117 -19.06 -8.73 20.89
N VAL A 118 -19.24 -8.26 22.13
CA VAL A 118 -19.23 -9.09 23.35
C VAL A 118 -20.28 -8.56 24.31
N GLY A 119 -21.02 -9.43 24.99
CA GLY A 119 -21.93 -9.00 26.07
C GLY A 119 -21.16 -8.43 27.26
N VAL A 120 -21.70 -7.42 27.96
CA VAL A 120 -21.03 -6.82 29.13
C VAL A 120 -20.77 -7.83 30.24
N ARG A 121 -21.66 -8.83 30.39
CA ARG A 121 -21.47 -9.95 31.32
C ARG A 121 -20.24 -10.77 30.95
N ASP A 122 -20.18 -11.26 29.73
CA ASP A 122 -19.04 -12.03 29.22
C ASP A 122 -17.73 -11.21 29.24
N LEU A 123 -17.80 -9.92 28.93
CA LEU A 123 -16.64 -9.03 29.01
C LEU A 123 -16.07 -8.96 30.43
N HIS A 124 -16.94 -8.99 31.45
CA HIS A 124 -16.55 -9.01 32.86
C HIS A 124 -16.11 -10.40 33.31
N ASP A 125 -16.90 -11.44 33.03
CA ASP A 125 -16.72 -12.78 33.61
C ASP A 125 -15.65 -13.61 32.88
N CYS A 126 -15.51 -13.38 31.57
CA CYS A 126 -14.63 -14.16 30.70
C CYS A 126 -13.41 -13.38 30.22
N CYS A 127 -13.47 -12.05 30.03
CA CYS A 127 -12.39 -11.29 29.41
C CYS A 127 -11.61 -10.38 30.38
N ALA A 128 -12.18 -10.03 31.54
CA ALA A 128 -11.53 -9.10 32.45
C ALA A 128 -10.41 -9.79 33.26
N VAL A 129 -9.22 -9.20 33.20
CA VAL A 129 -8.04 -9.56 34.01
C VAL A 129 -7.58 -8.29 34.72
N GLY A 130 -7.52 -8.32 36.06
CA GLY A 130 -7.14 -7.14 36.85
C GLY A 130 -8.06 -5.93 36.65
N GLY A 131 -9.33 -6.15 36.28
CA GLY A 131 -10.29 -5.08 36.01
C GLY A 131 -10.23 -4.51 34.58
N TYR A 132 -9.46 -5.11 33.68
CA TYR A 132 -9.34 -4.68 32.29
C TYR A 132 -9.60 -5.83 31.32
N ALA A 133 -10.27 -5.55 30.19
CA ALA A 133 -10.36 -6.46 29.06
C ALA A 133 -9.46 -5.95 27.92
N THR A 134 -8.68 -6.85 27.31
CA THR A 134 -7.78 -6.48 26.21
C THR A 134 -8.41 -6.79 24.87
N VAL A 135 -8.38 -5.80 23.97
CA VAL A 135 -8.82 -5.93 22.58
C VAL A 135 -7.63 -5.68 21.66
N VAL A 136 -7.33 -6.65 20.81
CA VAL A 136 -6.32 -6.53 19.76
C VAL A 136 -7.02 -6.28 18.44
N CYS A 137 -6.73 -5.14 17.81
CA CYS A 137 -7.30 -4.78 16.53
C CYS A 137 -6.23 -4.77 15.44
N GLY A 138 -6.49 -5.52 14.35
CA GLY A 138 -5.68 -5.52 13.14
C GLY A 138 -6.36 -4.72 12.03
N LEU A 139 -5.61 -3.88 11.35
CA LEU A 139 -6.09 -3.08 10.23
C LEU A 139 -5.14 -3.21 9.05
N ALA A 140 -5.65 -3.63 7.90
CA ALA A 140 -4.90 -3.69 6.64
C ALA A 140 -5.68 -2.99 5.52
N VAL A 141 -4.98 -2.16 4.74
CA VAL A 141 -5.54 -1.55 3.53
C VAL A 141 -5.14 -2.46 2.38
N LEU A 142 -6.14 -3.14 1.81
CA LEU A 142 -5.95 -4.10 0.73
C LEU A 142 -5.90 -3.35 -0.60
N ARG A 143 -4.70 -3.25 -1.18
CA ARG A 143 -4.53 -2.83 -2.57
C ARG A 143 -4.19 -4.04 -3.42
N HIS A 144 -4.93 -4.24 -4.51
CA HIS A 144 -4.46 -5.12 -5.57
C HIS A 144 -3.33 -4.41 -6.30
N ASN A 145 -2.10 -4.73 -5.92
CA ASN A 145 -0.91 -4.23 -6.58
C ASN A 145 -0.32 -5.38 -7.42
N PRO A 146 -0.40 -5.31 -8.76
CA PRO A 146 0.14 -6.36 -9.64
C PRO A 146 1.67 -6.33 -9.68
N ILE A 147 2.30 -5.30 -9.10
CA ILE A 147 3.75 -5.13 -9.08
C ILE A 147 4.32 -5.84 -7.84
N PRO A 148 5.27 -6.79 -8.01
CA PRO A 148 5.81 -7.55 -6.89
C PRO A 148 6.53 -6.64 -5.88
N ALA A 149 6.37 -6.94 -4.59
CA ALA A 149 7.21 -6.38 -3.54
C ALA A 149 8.36 -7.34 -3.33
N PRO A 150 9.59 -7.01 -3.76
CA PRO A 150 10.73 -7.83 -3.40
C PRO A 150 10.87 -7.88 -1.86
N PRO A 151 11.57 -8.86 -1.29
CA PRO A 151 12.00 -8.81 0.11
C PRO A 151 13.07 -7.73 0.32
N SER A 152 13.29 -7.35 1.58
CA SER A 152 14.33 -6.39 1.98
C SER A 152 15.72 -6.99 1.81
N THR A 153 16.61 -6.33 1.07
CA THR A 153 18.02 -6.74 0.92
C THR A 153 18.93 -6.10 1.96
N TYR A 154 18.43 -5.11 2.72
CA TYR A 154 19.22 -4.27 3.62
C TYR A 154 20.13 -5.04 4.58
N ALA A 155 19.59 -6.07 5.25
CA ALA A 155 20.37 -6.86 6.19
C ALA A 155 21.50 -7.64 5.49
N ALA A 156 21.25 -8.17 4.29
CA ALA A 156 22.25 -8.89 3.51
C ALA A 156 23.32 -7.92 2.97
N ASP A 157 22.90 -6.78 2.42
CA ASP A 157 23.79 -5.75 1.86
C ASP A 157 24.76 -5.23 2.93
N LEU A 158 24.28 -5.02 4.17
CA LEU A 158 25.10 -4.50 5.27
C LEU A 158 25.79 -5.58 6.12
N ALA A 159 25.55 -6.87 5.87
CA ALA A 159 26.10 -7.96 6.68
C ALA A 159 27.63 -7.88 6.80
N GLY A 160 28.32 -7.62 5.69
CA GLY A 160 29.78 -7.51 5.67
C GLY A 160 30.33 -6.34 6.51
N LEU A 161 29.55 -5.26 6.69
CA LEU A 161 29.95 -4.13 7.55
C LEU A 161 29.85 -4.50 9.04
N LEU A 162 28.81 -5.27 9.40
CA LEU A 162 28.56 -5.71 10.77
C LEU A 162 29.61 -6.73 11.22
N GLU A 163 29.94 -7.71 10.36
CA GLU A 163 30.97 -8.70 10.63
C GLU A 163 32.36 -8.08 10.81
N ALA A 164 32.66 -7.02 10.04
CA ALA A 164 33.92 -6.29 10.15
C ALA A 164 34.06 -5.46 11.44
N ARG A 165 33.06 -5.48 12.35
CA ARG A 165 32.97 -4.61 13.56
C ARG A 165 33.16 -3.12 13.27
N LYS A 166 32.98 -2.69 12.01
CA LYS A 166 33.04 -1.29 11.66
C LYS A 166 31.73 -0.66 12.13
N LYS A 167 31.78 0.22 13.14
CA LYS A 167 30.66 1.12 13.41
C LYS A 167 30.35 1.87 12.12
N PHE A 168 29.10 2.30 11.94
CA PHE A 168 28.67 3.13 10.80
C PHE A 168 29.47 4.45 10.64
N GLY A 169 30.44 4.74 11.52
CA GLY A 169 31.38 5.83 11.36
C GLY A 169 30.75 7.20 11.51
N GLU A 170 31.61 8.21 11.56
CA GLU A 170 31.20 9.57 11.21
C GLU A 170 31.14 9.68 9.68
N PRO A 171 30.36 10.63 9.12
CA PRO A 171 30.38 10.87 7.68
C PRO A 171 31.81 11.11 7.17
N ASP A 172 32.16 10.44 6.08
CA ASP A 172 33.50 10.45 5.48
C ASP A 172 33.50 10.91 4.01
N ALA A 173 32.34 11.32 3.50
CA ALA A 173 32.18 11.99 2.21
C ALA A 173 30.89 12.85 2.21
N SER A 174 30.80 13.78 1.28
CA SER A 174 29.58 14.56 1.05
C SER A 174 29.17 14.56 -0.42
N PHE A 175 27.87 14.64 -0.69
CA PHE A 175 27.32 14.87 -2.03
C PHE A 175 26.74 16.28 -2.14
N ALA A 176 27.13 17.04 -3.16
CA ALA A 176 26.56 18.34 -3.48
C ALA A 176 25.52 18.21 -4.60
N VAL A 177 24.23 18.30 -4.25
CA VAL A 177 23.10 18.09 -5.16
C VAL A 177 22.08 19.22 -5.00
N GLY A 178 21.74 19.91 -6.09
CA GLY A 178 20.70 20.94 -6.10
C GLY A 178 20.95 22.09 -5.11
N GLY A 179 22.21 22.51 -4.92
CA GLY A 179 22.58 23.56 -3.97
C GLY A 179 22.59 23.14 -2.49
N ARG A 180 22.38 21.85 -2.19
CA ARG A 180 22.46 21.28 -0.85
C ARG A 180 23.61 20.28 -0.76
N THR A 181 24.20 20.18 0.42
CA THR A 181 25.23 19.19 0.74
C THR A 181 24.64 18.09 1.62
N PHE A 182 24.98 16.84 1.34
CA PHE A 182 24.54 15.65 2.08
C PHE A 182 25.75 14.88 2.56
N ASP A 183 25.97 14.86 3.87
CA ASP A 183 27.05 14.08 4.48
C ASP A 183 26.65 12.61 4.55
N VAL A 184 27.56 11.73 4.14
CA VAL A 184 27.30 10.30 3.97
C VAL A 184 28.48 9.45 4.45
N VAL A 185 28.20 8.17 4.68
CA VAL A 185 29.17 7.15 5.02
C VAL A 185 29.41 6.27 3.78
N ARG A 186 30.60 6.38 3.19
CA ARG A 186 30.99 5.70 1.95
C ARG A 186 30.69 4.22 1.98
N SER A 187 31.02 3.54 3.08
CA SER A 187 30.84 2.09 3.21
C SER A 187 29.37 1.66 3.14
N VAL A 188 28.43 2.46 3.65
CA VAL A 188 26.99 2.16 3.60
C VAL A 188 26.47 2.31 2.17
N LEU A 189 26.81 3.41 1.50
CA LEU A 189 26.40 3.66 0.12
C LEU A 189 26.97 2.59 -0.82
N ALA A 190 28.26 2.26 -0.67
CA ALA A 190 28.94 1.26 -1.48
C ALA A 190 28.37 -0.15 -1.29
N ALA A 191 27.91 -0.49 -0.08
CA ALA A 191 27.24 -1.76 0.20
C ALA A 191 25.86 -1.84 -0.45
N ARG A 192 25.18 -0.71 -0.65
CA ARG A 192 23.79 -0.64 -1.13
C ARG A 192 23.67 -0.43 -2.64
N SER A 193 24.70 0.11 -3.29
CA SER A 193 24.73 0.33 -4.75
C SER A 193 26.14 0.26 -5.30
N SER A 194 26.32 -0.55 -6.34
CA SER A 194 27.57 -0.61 -7.11
C SER A 194 27.88 0.68 -7.85
N VAL A 195 26.86 1.44 -8.28
CA VAL A 195 27.03 2.73 -8.96
C VAL A 195 27.49 3.80 -7.97
N LEU A 196 26.87 3.88 -6.79
CA LEU A 196 27.35 4.76 -5.72
C LEU A 196 28.77 4.39 -5.30
N LYS A 197 29.09 3.10 -5.19
CA LYS A 197 30.46 2.64 -4.94
C LYS A 197 31.43 3.19 -5.98
N ALA A 198 31.12 3.03 -7.27
CA ALA A 198 31.98 3.51 -8.35
C ALA A 198 32.14 5.04 -8.35
N GLU A 199 31.07 5.80 -8.10
CA GLU A 199 31.13 7.26 -7.99
C GLU A 199 32.01 7.70 -6.81
N LEU A 200 31.90 7.02 -5.67
CA LEU A 200 32.74 7.27 -4.50
C LEU A 200 34.21 6.91 -4.77
N ASP A 201 34.48 5.76 -5.37
CA ASP A 201 35.84 5.28 -5.67
C ASP A 201 36.53 6.19 -6.71
N ALA A 202 35.77 6.71 -7.68
CA ALA A 202 36.26 7.66 -8.69
C ALA A 202 36.60 9.04 -8.10
N SER A 203 36.08 9.39 -6.92
CA SER A 203 36.36 10.70 -6.32
C SER A 203 37.80 10.84 -5.82
N GLY A 204 38.55 9.73 -5.71
CA GLY A 204 39.94 9.69 -5.23
C GLY A 204 40.10 10.14 -3.78
N ASP A 205 41.15 9.67 -3.11
CA ASP A 205 41.66 10.35 -1.92
C ASP A 205 42.18 11.72 -2.37
N THR A 206 41.48 12.80 -2.03
CA THR A 206 42.06 14.13 -2.17
C THR A 206 43.28 14.19 -1.26
N ASP A 207 44.47 14.47 -1.80
CA ASP A 207 45.77 14.67 -1.11
C ASP A 207 45.78 15.78 -0.03
N THR A 208 44.61 16.26 0.38
CA THR A 208 44.41 17.18 1.50
C THR A 208 43.80 16.42 2.68
N PRO A 209 44.61 16.03 3.68
CA PRO A 209 44.20 15.12 4.76
C PRO A 209 43.19 15.69 5.77
N ALA A 210 42.54 16.83 5.47
CA ALA A 210 41.72 17.57 6.43
C ALA A 210 40.30 17.91 5.96
N ALA A 211 39.96 17.74 4.67
CA ALA A 211 38.65 18.12 4.14
C ALA A 211 37.86 16.90 3.68
N MET A 212 36.60 16.79 4.12
CA MET A 212 35.67 15.75 3.67
C MET A 212 35.45 15.88 2.14
N PRO A 213 35.69 14.82 1.35
CA PRO A 213 35.58 14.89 -0.10
C PRO A 213 34.13 15.18 -0.51
N THR A 214 33.94 16.19 -1.37
CA THR A 214 32.61 16.57 -1.87
C THR A 214 32.42 16.13 -3.32
N ILE A 215 31.49 15.22 -3.55
CA ILE A 215 31.16 14.62 -4.84
C ILE A 215 30.01 15.39 -5.48
N ARG A 216 30.12 15.66 -6.79
CA ARG A 216 29.06 16.25 -7.61
C ARG A 216 28.61 15.21 -8.63
N PRO A 217 27.45 14.55 -8.43
CA PRO A 217 26.94 13.57 -9.38
C PRO A 217 26.68 14.19 -10.75
N GLU A 218 26.83 13.41 -11.81
CA GLU A 218 26.55 13.84 -13.18
C GLU A 218 25.05 14.01 -13.47
N HIS A 219 24.19 13.47 -12.62
CA HIS A 219 22.74 13.51 -12.79
C HIS A 219 22.12 14.86 -12.40
N GLY A 220 20.96 15.17 -12.97
CA GLY A 220 20.19 16.39 -12.67
C GLY A 220 19.09 16.25 -11.61
N PHE A 221 19.11 15.23 -10.74
CA PHE A 221 18.04 15.01 -9.76
C PHE A 221 17.96 16.14 -8.72
N SER A 222 16.73 16.43 -8.27
CA SER A 222 16.51 17.41 -7.21
C SER A 222 17.09 16.94 -5.86
N ALA A 223 17.39 17.90 -4.98
CA ALA A 223 17.87 17.58 -3.63
C ALA A 223 16.84 16.78 -2.81
N ALA A 224 15.54 16.97 -3.06
CA ALA A 224 14.48 16.17 -2.42
C ALA A 224 14.52 14.71 -2.88
N THR A 225 14.70 14.47 -4.19
CA THR A 225 14.86 13.13 -4.76
C THR A 225 16.11 12.44 -4.22
N PHE A 226 17.23 13.14 -4.12
CA PHE A 226 18.46 12.58 -3.55
C PHE A 226 18.30 12.27 -2.05
N CYS A 227 17.65 13.13 -1.28
CA CYS A 227 17.31 12.87 0.11
C CYS A 227 16.44 11.60 0.25
N ALA A 228 15.43 11.43 -0.62
CA ALA A 228 14.59 10.24 -0.65
C ALA A 228 15.39 8.96 -0.98
N LEU A 229 16.35 9.06 -1.89
CA LEU A 229 17.28 7.98 -2.21
C LEU A 229 18.15 7.61 -1.00
N LEU A 230 18.69 8.60 -0.28
CA LEU A 230 19.46 8.34 0.94
C LEU A 230 18.61 7.71 2.03
N LEU A 231 17.36 8.14 2.22
CA LEU A 231 16.44 7.48 3.15
C LEU A 231 16.27 5.99 2.82
N TYR A 232 16.21 5.62 1.54
CA TYR A 232 16.19 4.21 1.15
C TYR A 232 17.54 3.51 1.41
N VAL A 233 18.65 4.15 1.10
CA VAL A 233 20.00 3.59 1.32
C VAL A 233 20.18 3.24 2.80
N TYR A 234 19.82 4.15 3.70
CA TYR A 234 20.00 3.98 5.16
C TYR A 234 18.87 3.24 5.86
N CYS A 235 17.62 3.35 5.40
CA CYS A 235 16.44 2.84 6.13
C CYS A 235 15.60 1.83 5.35
N ASP A 236 15.96 1.50 4.10
CA ASP A 236 15.28 0.55 3.21
C ASP A 236 13.77 0.83 3.02
N ARG A 237 13.40 2.11 2.94
CA ARG A 237 12.00 2.55 2.77
C ARG A 237 11.87 3.81 1.92
N LEU A 238 10.66 4.05 1.42
CA LEU A 238 10.28 5.32 0.78
C LEU A 238 10.09 6.44 1.83
N PRO A 239 10.22 7.72 1.42
CA PRO A 239 9.89 8.86 2.27
C PRO A 239 8.40 8.91 2.62
N ARG A 240 8.08 9.49 3.78
CA ARG A 240 6.72 9.70 4.28
C ARG A 240 6.49 11.16 4.60
N GLY A 241 5.26 11.64 4.39
CA GLY A 241 4.88 13.01 4.74
C GLY A 241 5.82 14.05 4.12
N GLY A 242 6.42 14.90 4.96
CA GLY A 242 7.35 15.96 4.56
C GLY A 242 8.83 15.67 4.85
N GLU A 243 9.22 14.41 5.09
CA GLU A 243 10.59 14.03 5.53
C GLU A 243 11.71 14.57 4.63
N VAL A 244 11.43 14.80 3.35
CA VAL A 244 12.42 15.26 2.36
C VAL A 244 12.31 16.76 2.03
N GLY A 245 11.57 17.52 2.83
CA GLY A 245 11.36 18.96 2.67
C GLY A 245 10.25 19.34 1.69
N CYS A 246 9.55 18.35 1.12
CA CYS A 246 8.37 18.53 0.30
C CYS A 246 7.40 17.35 0.47
N ALA A 247 6.17 17.49 -0.03
CA ALA A 247 5.20 16.42 -0.04
C ALA A 247 5.63 15.29 -1.00
N VAL A 248 5.30 14.04 -0.66
CA VAL A 248 5.55 12.87 -1.51
C VAL A 248 4.52 12.83 -2.66
N THR A 249 4.80 13.54 -3.75
CA THR A 249 3.98 13.58 -4.96
C THR A 249 4.34 12.49 -5.96
N THR A 250 3.47 12.25 -6.95
CA THR A 250 3.73 11.35 -8.09
C THR A 250 4.98 11.76 -8.85
N GLU A 251 5.24 13.07 -8.97
CA GLU A 251 6.43 13.62 -9.61
C GLU A 251 7.70 13.27 -8.83
N LEU A 252 7.70 13.46 -7.52
CA LEU A 252 8.83 13.08 -6.66
C LEU A 252 9.10 11.57 -6.75
N VAL A 253 8.06 10.74 -6.68
CA VAL A 253 8.22 9.27 -6.78
C VAL A 253 8.69 8.86 -8.19
N GLY A 254 8.25 9.57 -9.24
CA GLY A 254 8.71 9.35 -10.61
C GLY A 254 10.18 9.76 -10.84
N GLU A 255 10.64 10.84 -10.21
CA GLU A 255 12.07 11.18 -10.16
C GLU A 255 12.86 10.15 -9.36
N LEU A 256 12.35 9.70 -8.22
CA LEU A 256 12.99 8.67 -7.40
C LEU A 256 13.09 7.33 -8.13
N LEU A 257 12.09 6.98 -8.96
CA LEU A 257 12.16 5.82 -9.85
C LEU A 257 13.32 5.96 -10.86
N ALA A 258 13.53 7.15 -11.42
CA ALA A 258 14.64 7.43 -12.32
C ALA A 258 16.00 7.38 -11.60
N ALA A 259 16.07 7.89 -10.36
CA ALA A 259 17.26 7.79 -9.53
C ALA A 259 17.56 6.34 -9.12
N ALA A 260 16.53 5.54 -8.84
CA ALA A 260 16.69 4.12 -8.55
C ALA A 260 17.25 3.34 -9.75
N GLU A 261 16.81 3.66 -10.97
CA GLU A 261 17.39 3.11 -12.20
C GLU A 261 18.84 3.56 -12.39
N TRP A 262 19.13 4.85 -12.20
CA TRP A 262 20.49 5.41 -12.33
C TRP A 262 21.48 4.71 -11.39
N TYR A 263 21.09 4.54 -10.12
CA TYR A 263 21.93 3.95 -9.09
C TYR A 263 21.81 2.42 -8.97
N ALA A 264 21.18 1.75 -9.94
CA ALA A 264 20.98 0.30 -9.97
C ALA A 264 20.31 -0.28 -8.69
N LEU A 265 19.41 0.48 -8.08
CA LEU A 265 18.67 0.10 -6.87
C LEU A 265 17.37 -0.63 -7.24
N GLY A 266 17.49 -1.88 -7.70
CA GLY A 266 16.37 -2.66 -8.23
C GLY A 266 15.17 -2.81 -7.28
N ARG A 267 15.41 -3.01 -5.98
CA ARG A 267 14.33 -3.04 -4.98
C ARG A 267 13.63 -1.69 -4.83
N LEU A 268 14.37 -0.58 -4.74
CA LEU A 268 13.80 0.77 -4.66
C LEU A 268 12.94 1.07 -5.90
N LYS A 269 13.43 0.67 -7.08
CA LYS A 269 12.70 0.84 -8.34
C LYS A 269 11.30 0.20 -8.27
N LEU A 270 11.21 -1.03 -7.77
CA LEU A 270 9.92 -1.71 -7.58
C LEU A 270 9.05 -1.09 -6.48
N LEU A 271 9.64 -0.57 -5.40
CA LEU A 271 8.89 0.17 -4.39
C LEU A 271 8.29 1.46 -4.95
N CYS A 272 9.05 2.24 -5.72
CA CYS A 272 8.55 3.41 -6.42
C CYS A 272 7.44 3.04 -7.41
N ALA A 273 7.62 1.96 -8.17
CA ALA A 273 6.61 1.47 -9.10
C ALA A 273 5.30 1.09 -8.39
N ARG A 274 5.37 0.40 -7.26
CA ARG A 274 4.19 0.09 -6.44
C ARG A 274 3.50 1.36 -5.95
N ARG A 275 4.26 2.34 -5.45
CA ARG A 275 3.71 3.61 -4.96
C ARG A 275 3.02 4.40 -6.06
N LEU A 276 3.57 4.40 -7.28
CA LEU A 276 2.93 5.01 -8.45
C LEU A 276 1.64 4.28 -8.83
N TRP A 277 1.64 2.94 -8.77
CA TRP A 277 0.44 2.13 -9.00
C TRP A 277 -0.67 2.43 -7.98
N ASP A 278 -0.34 2.60 -6.71
CA ASP A 278 -1.33 2.83 -5.65
C ASP A 278 -2.10 4.16 -5.81
N GLY A 279 -1.54 5.11 -6.57
CA GLY A 279 -2.15 6.39 -6.95
C GLY A 279 -2.63 6.46 -8.40
N LEU A 280 -2.62 5.35 -9.14
CA LEU A 280 -2.93 5.33 -10.56
C LEU A 280 -4.41 5.63 -10.83
N CYS A 281 -4.67 6.51 -11.78
CA CYS A 281 -5.99 6.78 -12.32
C CYS A 281 -5.89 7.19 -13.80
N VAL A 282 -7.04 7.33 -14.47
CA VAL A 282 -7.09 7.72 -15.89
C VAL A 282 -6.35 9.05 -16.14
N ALA A 283 -6.44 10.01 -15.22
CA ALA A 283 -5.81 11.31 -15.38
C ALA A 283 -4.27 11.28 -15.31
N ASN A 284 -3.67 10.26 -14.68
CA ASN A 284 -2.22 10.20 -14.46
C ASN A 284 -1.53 8.96 -15.06
N VAL A 285 -2.29 8.02 -15.67
CA VAL A 285 -1.74 6.78 -16.22
C VAL A 285 -0.72 7.04 -17.33
N SER A 286 -0.96 8.00 -18.21
CA SER A 286 -0.05 8.35 -19.31
C SER A 286 1.31 8.84 -18.80
N ARG A 287 1.28 9.73 -17.79
CA ARG A 287 2.49 10.23 -17.13
C ARG A 287 3.24 9.12 -16.38
N THR A 288 2.50 8.24 -15.70
CA THR A 288 3.08 7.10 -14.98
C THR A 288 3.71 6.09 -15.94
N LEU A 289 3.05 5.80 -17.06
CA LEU A 289 3.57 4.94 -18.12
C LEU A 289 4.82 5.53 -18.76
N ARG A 290 4.89 6.86 -18.93
CA ARG A 290 6.12 7.55 -19.36
C ARG A 290 7.29 7.30 -18.40
N TYR A 291 7.06 7.39 -17.09
CA TYR A 291 8.09 7.05 -16.11
C TYR A 291 8.52 5.59 -16.24
N ALA A 292 7.57 4.66 -16.40
CA ALA A 292 7.86 3.24 -16.55
C ALA A 292 8.74 2.93 -17.77
N VAL A 293 8.46 3.57 -18.91
CA VAL A 293 9.24 3.42 -20.15
C VAL A 293 10.63 4.01 -19.97
N ARG A 294 10.72 5.28 -19.53
CA ARG A 294 12.00 5.99 -19.37
C ARG A 294 12.94 5.29 -18.38
N CYS A 295 12.38 4.77 -17.30
CA CYS A 295 13.15 4.11 -16.23
C CYS A 295 13.26 2.60 -16.44
N ARG A 296 12.91 2.06 -17.62
CA ARG A 296 12.99 0.63 -17.95
C ARG A 296 12.34 -0.28 -16.89
N CYS A 297 11.16 0.08 -16.39
CA CYS A 297 10.43 -0.70 -15.39
C CYS A 297 9.29 -1.50 -16.07
N PRO A 298 9.54 -2.76 -16.46
CA PRO A 298 8.56 -3.56 -17.22
C PRO A 298 7.31 -3.87 -16.40
N GLU A 299 7.42 -4.01 -15.07
CA GLU A 299 6.30 -4.32 -14.18
C GLU A 299 5.29 -3.16 -14.16
N LEU A 300 5.77 -1.93 -13.94
CA LEU A 300 4.92 -0.73 -13.99
C LEU A 300 4.38 -0.49 -15.40
N ARG A 301 5.19 -0.71 -16.43
CA ARG A 301 4.77 -0.54 -17.83
C ARG A 301 3.61 -1.47 -18.15
N SER A 302 3.75 -2.76 -17.84
CA SER A 302 2.71 -3.76 -18.07
C SER A 302 1.44 -3.40 -17.30
N ALA A 303 1.58 -3.08 -16.01
CA ALA A 303 0.44 -2.73 -15.16
C ALA A 303 -0.33 -1.51 -15.70
N CYS A 304 0.37 -0.44 -16.12
CA CYS A 304 -0.27 0.73 -16.73
C CYS A 304 -0.99 0.41 -18.04
N ILE A 305 -0.40 -0.41 -18.91
CA ILE A 305 -1.07 -0.85 -20.15
C ILE A 305 -2.30 -1.68 -19.81
N ASP A 306 -2.18 -2.63 -18.88
CA ASP A 306 -3.29 -3.46 -18.46
C ASP A 306 -4.43 -2.61 -17.88
N PHE A 307 -4.12 -1.58 -17.08
CA PHE A 307 -5.09 -0.60 -16.60
C PHE A 307 -5.81 0.14 -17.73
N LEU A 308 -5.09 0.61 -18.75
CA LEU A 308 -5.69 1.29 -19.91
C LEU A 308 -6.68 0.38 -20.64
N THR A 309 -6.40 -0.92 -20.71
CA THR A 309 -7.27 -1.87 -21.42
C THR A 309 -8.57 -2.25 -20.68
N VAL A 310 -8.79 -1.76 -19.46
CA VAL A 310 -10.00 -2.05 -18.68
C VAL A 310 -11.11 -1.04 -18.98
N GLY A 311 -12.29 -1.53 -19.35
CA GLY A 311 -13.50 -0.73 -19.48
C GLY A 311 -13.35 0.47 -20.42
N HIS A 312 -13.64 1.67 -19.90
CA HIS A 312 -13.55 2.93 -20.65
C HIS A 312 -12.22 3.67 -20.45
N ASN A 313 -11.27 3.14 -19.68
CA ASN A 313 -10.04 3.83 -19.31
C ASN A 313 -9.23 4.32 -20.52
N LEU A 314 -9.07 3.48 -21.56
CA LEU A 314 -8.38 3.90 -22.79
C LEU A 314 -9.11 5.05 -23.50
N LYS A 315 -10.45 4.99 -23.58
CA LYS A 315 -11.26 6.03 -24.24
C LYS A 315 -11.17 7.35 -23.48
N GLU A 316 -11.16 7.32 -22.16
CA GLU A 316 -11.04 8.51 -21.31
C GLU A 316 -9.60 9.07 -21.27
N ALA A 317 -8.58 8.22 -21.39
CA ALA A 317 -7.19 8.65 -21.47
C ALA A 317 -6.84 9.26 -22.84
N PHE A 318 -7.45 8.77 -23.91
CA PHE A 318 -7.18 9.19 -25.30
C PHE A 318 -7.18 10.71 -25.54
N PRO A 319 -8.16 11.50 -25.05
CA PRO A 319 -8.17 12.95 -25.27
C PRO A 319 -7.16 13.73 -24.43
N THR A 320 -6.43 13.09 -23.51
CA THR A 320 -5.46 13.80 -22.65
C THR A 320 -4.19 14.15 -23.41
N GLU A 321 -3.64 15.34 -23.15
CA GLU A 321 -2.37 15.79 -23.76
C GLU A 321 -1.21 14.83 -23.44
N ASP A 322 -1.17 14.32 -22.20
CA ASP A 322 -0.15 13.36 -21.76
C ASP A 322 -0.21 12.05 -22.57
N PHE A 323 -1.41 11.59 -22.96
CA PHE A 323 -1.57 10.42 -23.82
C PHE A 323 -1.09 10.71 -25.25
N GLY A 324 -1.50 11.84 -25.84
CA GLY A 324 -1.05 12.25 -27.17
C GLY A 324 0.48 12.41 -27.26
N TRP A 325 1.11 12.94 -26.21
CA TRP A 325 2.57 13.02 -26.13
C TRP A 325 3.20 11.62 -26.06
N LEU A 326 2.67 10.71 -25.25
CA LEU A 326 3.19 9.34 -25.11
C LEU A 326 3.15 8.60 -26.45
N MET A 327 2.04 8.72 -27.17
CA MET A 327 1.81 8.15 -28.49
C MET A 327 2.85 8.61 -29.52
N LYS A 328 3.14 9.91 -29.53
CA LYS A 328 4.11 10.50 -30.47
C LYS A 328 5.55 10.08 -30.15
N ASN A 329 5.89 9.92 -28.88
CA ASN A 329 7.27 9.70 -28.43
C ASN A 329 7.58 8.22 -28.11
N SER A 330 6.59 7.32 -28.17
CA SER A 330 6.78 5.90 -27.87
C SER A 330 5.84 5.02 -28.71
N PRO A 331 6.07 4.91 -30.04
CA PRO A 331 5.22 4.12 -30.95
C PRO A 331 5.07 2.65 -30.51
N GLU A 332 6.17 2.05 -30.02
CA GLU A 332 6.18 0.67 -29.49
C GLU A 332 5.15 0.46 -28.37
N VAL A 333 4.91 1.47 -27.55
CA VAL A 333 3.97 1.41 -26.43
C VAL A 333 2.54 1.45 -26.96
N TYR A 334 2.29 2.25 -27.99
CA TYR A 334 0.97 2.31 -28.61
C TYR A 334 0.56 0.99 -29.24
N GLU A 335 1.45 0.40 -30.05
CA GLU A 335 1.16 -0.88 -30.70
C GLU A 335 0.87 -1.97 -29.67
N GLU A 336 1.61 -1.96 -28.56
CA GLU A 336 1.36 -2.88 -27.45
C GLU A 336 0.01 -2.63 -26.75
N ILE A 337 -0.38 -1.37 -26.54
CA ILE A 337 -1.71 -1.01 -26.00
C ILE A 337 -2.80 -1.55 -26.93
N LYS A 338 -2.69 -1.28 -28.24
CA LYS A 338 -3.66 -1.70 -29.25
C LYS A 338 -3.82 -3.22 -29.25
N ARG A 339 -2.70 -3.95 -29.34
CA ARG A 339 -2.66 -5.41 -29.33
C ARG A 339 -3.34 -5.99 -28.09
N ARG A 340 -3.07 -5.45 -26.89
CA ARG A 340 -3.69 -5.93 -25.64
C ARG A 340 -5.17 -5.55 -25.52
N PHE A 341 -5.54 -4.38 -26.02
CA PHE A 341 -6.93 -3.93 -26.04
C PHE A 341 -7.79 -4.83 -26.95
N GLU A 342 -7.29 -5.12 -28.16
CA GLU A 342 -7.93 -6.05 -29.10
C GLU A 342 -8.01 -7.47 -28.52
N ALA A 343 -6.95 -7.98 -27.90
CA ALA A 343 -6.97 -9.31 -27.29
C ALA A 343 -8.03 -9.46 -26.17
N LYS A 344 -8.27 -8.41 -25.39
CA LYS A 344 -9.27 -8.42 -24.30
C LYS A 344 -10.70 -8.19 -24.77
N ASN A 345 -10.89 -7.42 -25.84
CA ASN A 345 -12.21 -7.01 -26.32
C ASN A 345 -12.67 -7.75 -27.59
N GLY A 346 -11.77 -8.41 -28.31
CA GLY A 346 -12.02 -9.14 -29.56
C GLY A 346 -12.30 -10.64 -29.37
N GLY A 347 -12.27 -11.16 -28.14
CA GLY A 347 -12.61 -12.56 -27.83
C GLY A 347 -14.11 -12.88 -27.84
N GLY A 348 -14.97 -11.89 -28.07
CA GLY A 348 -16.42 -12.05 -28.21
C GLY A 348 -16.89 -11.57 -29.58
N GLY A 349 -16.78 -12.41 -30.60
CA GLY A 349 -17.30 -12.11 -31.93
C GLY A 349 -16.49 -12.75 -33.06
N ALA A 350 -16.73 -14.03 -33.31
CA ALA A 350 -16.51 -14.57 -34.64
C ALA A 350 -17.46 -13.83 -35.60
N LEU A 351 -16.94 -12.87 -36.36
CA LEU A 351 -17.59 -12.33 -37.53
C LEU A 351 -17.63 -13.44 -38.59
N ALA A 352 -18.76 -14.16 -38.63
CA ALA A 352 -19.13 -14.95 -39.79
C ALA A 352 -19.33 -13.99 -40.97
N ALA A 353 -18.40 -14.03 -41.92
CA ALA A 353 -18.60 -13.52 -43.26
C ALA A 353 -19.49 -14.52 -44.02
N GLY A 354 -20.58 -14.03 -44.62
CA GLY A 354 -21.46 -14.82 -45.47
C GLY A 354 -22.71 -14.05 -45.87
N ALA A 355 -22.61 -13.27 -46.94
CA ALA A 355 -23.75 -12.73 -47.68
C ALA A 355 -24.34 -13.81 -48.60
N GLY A 356 -25.66 -13.82 -48.82
CA GLY A 356 -26.30 -14.51 -49.95
C GLY A 356 -27.68 -15.14 -49.68
N ASP A 357 -28.73 -14.34 -49.92
CA ASP A 357 -30.09 -14.57 -50.44
C ASP A 357 -30.85 -15.92 -50.36
N ASP A 358 -32.15 -15.75 -50.03
CA ASP A 358 -33.40 -16.38 -50.53
C ASP A 358 -33.53 -17.91 -50.68
N ASN A 359 -34.46 -18.52 -49.90
CA ASN A 359 -35.65 -19.17 -50.49
C ASN A 359 -36.75 -19.54 -49.46
N ALA A 360 -37.94 -19.74 -50.03
CA ALA A 360 -39.30 -19.76 -49.52
C ALA A 360 -39.84 -21.03 -48.79
N VAL A 361 -40.75 -20.79 -47.82
CA VAL A 361 -42.15 -21.31 -47.67
C VAL A 361 -42.44 -22.79 -47.27
N VAL A 362 -43.41 -22.92 -46.34
CA VAL A 362 -44.50 -23.95 -46.17
C VAL A 362 -44.50 -24.77 -44.86
N CYS A 363 -45.53 -24.48 -44.03
CA CYS A 363 -46.48 -25.31 -43.23
C CYS A 363 -45.97 -26.50 -42.36
N THR A 364 -46.57 -26.91 -41.24
CA THR A 364 -47.97 -26.95 -40.78
C THR A 364 -48.07 -27.01 -39.23
N SER A 365 -49.26 -26.65 -38.76
CA SER A 365 -49.90 -26.82 -37.44
C SER A 365 -49.71 -28.13 -36.66
N SER A 366 -49.74 -28.05 -35.32
CA SER A 366 -50.86 -28.64 -34.52
C SER A 366 -50.86 -28.21 -33.04
N SER A 367 -52.00 -27.59 -32.71
CA SER A 367 -52.77 -27.48 -31.46
C SER A 367 -52.51 -28.44 -30.28
N GLY A 368 -52.63 -27.87 -29.07
CA GLY A 368 -52.98 -28.53 -27.82
C GLY A 368 -53.38 -27.52 -26.73
N GLN A 369 -54.65 -27.13 -26.68
CA GLN A 369 -55.28 -26.28 -25.64
C GLN A 369 -55.59 -27.06 -24.35
N SER A 370 -55.62 -26.33 -23.21
CA SER A 370 -56.67 -26.29 -22.16
C SER A 370 -56.02 -25.87 -20.83
N SER A 371 -56.23 -24.67 -20.27
CA SER A 371 -57.43 -24.12 -19.61
C SER A 371 -57.87 -24.89 -18.35
N LEU A 372 -57.68 -24.32 -17.15
CA LEU A 372 -58.76 -23.75 -16.31
C LEU A 372 -58.34 -23.53 -14.84
N SER A 373 -58.65 -22.31 -14.42
CA SER A 373 -58.94 -21.75 -13.09
C SER A 373 -59.12 -22.66 -11.86
N GLY A 374 -58.65 -22.12 -10.74
CA GLY A 374 -59.15 -22.31 -9.37
C GLY A 374 -58.64 -21.18 -8.50
#